data_AF-A0A354UYG1-F1
#
_entry.id   AF-A0A354UYG1-F1
#
_cell.length_a   1.000
_cell.length_b   1.000
_cell.length_c   1.000
_cell.angle_alpha   90.00
_cell.angle_beta   90.00
_cell.angle_gamma   90.00
#
_symmetry.space_group_name_H-M   'P 1'
#
loop_
_entity.id
_entity.type
_entity.pdbx_description
1 polymer ?
#
loop_
_entity_poly.entity_id
_entity_poly.type
_entity_poly.pdbx_seq_one_letter_code
_entity_poly.pdbx_strand_id
1 'polypeptide(L)'
;GVYFVTQNPIDVPDKVLAQLGNRVQHALRAFTPRDQKAVAAAAQTFRPNPGLDTAKVITELGKGEALVSFLEGNGVPAMVERVMIRPPTARIGPITPDERKAIMDNSPVKGKYDTTIDSDSAYEELQKRVAGTAAGAAGSGG
;
A
#
# COMPACT_ATOMS: atom_id res chain seq x y z
N GLY A 1 -16.22 -1.88 -9.44
CA GLY A 1 -14.93 -2.49 -9.81
C GLY A 1 -14.01 -2.47 -8.60
N VAL A 2 -13.03 -3.37 -8.54
CA VAL A 2 -12.03 -3.42 -7.45
C VAL A 2 -10.70 -2.95 -8.03
N TYR A 3 -10.02 -2.06 -7.31
CA TYR A 3 -8.70 -1.56 -7.69
C TYR A 3 -7.70 -1.88 -6.59
N PHE A 4 -6.56 -2.46 -6.98
CA PHE A 4 -5.42 -2.67 -6.10
C PHE A 4 -4.32 -1.70 -6.50
N VAL A 5 -3.86 -0.90 -5.55
CA VAL A 5 -2.78 0.07 -5.75
C VAL A 5 -1.68 -0.27 -4.74
N THR A 6 -0.52 -0.66 -5.24
CA THR A 6 0.66 -1.00 -4.43
C THR A 6 1.93 -0.47 -5.10
N GLN A 7 2.95 -0.20 -4.28
CA GLN A 7 4.30 0.11 -4.74
C GLN A 7 5.10 -1.14 -5.09
N ASN A 8 4.70 -2.31 -4.58
CA ASN A 8 5.40 -3.56 -4.83
C ASN A 8 4.42 -4.62 -5.35
N PRO A 9 4.61 -5.11 -6.60
CA PRO A 9 3.67 -6.05 -7.20
C PRO A 9 3.53 -7.37 -6.43
N ILE A 10 4.52 -7.75 -5.61
CA ILE A 10 4.47 -8.97 -4.79
C ILE A 10 3.53 -8.86 -3.57
N ASP A 11 3.04 -7.67 -3.25
CA ASP A 11 2.12 -7.47 -2.12
C ASP A 11 0.71 -8.00 -2.45
N VAL A 12 0.39 -8.19 -3.74
CA VAL A 12 -0.89 -8.74 -4.19
C VAL A 12 -0.71 -10.23 -4.50
N PRO A 13 -1.48 -11.13 -3.87
CA PRO A 13 -1.38 -12.56 -4.14
C PRO A 13 -1.70 -12.91 -5.60
N ASP A 14 -0.99 -13.89 -6.16
CA ASP A 14 -1.14 -14.33 -7.55
C ASP A 14 -2.58 -14.69 -7.93
N LYS A 15 -3.32 -15.32 -7.01
CA LYS A 15 -4.74 -15.69 -7.21
C LYS A 15 -5.62 -14.47 -7.47
N VAL A 16 -5.28 -13.33 -6.87
CA VAL A 16 -5.97 -12.06 -7.09
C VAL A 16 -5.47 -11.41 -8.37
N LEU A 17 -4.14 -11.33 -8.58
CA LEU A 17 -3.54 -10.78 -9.79
C LEU A 17 -4.03 -11.44 -11.07
N ALA A 18 -4.26 -12.76 -11.05
CA ALA A 18 -4.78 -13.53 -12.17
C ALA A 18 -6.21 -13.14 -12.58
N GLN A 19 -6.99 -12.55 -11.66
CA GLN A 19 -8.35 -12.07 -11.93
C GLN A 19 -8.38 -10.61 -12.39
N LEU A 20 -7.26 -9.88 -12.30
CA LEU A 20 -7.15 -8.49 -12.72
C LEU A 20 -6.76 -8.42 -14.19
N GLY A 21 -7.74 -8.16 -15.06
CA GLY A 21 -7.53 -8.02 -16.50
C GLY A 21 -7.01 -6.64 -16.94
N ASN A 22 -7.20 -5.61 -16.12
CA ASN A 22 -6.73 -4.26 -16.38
C ASN A 22 -5.45 -3.99 -15.57
N ARG A 23 -4.41 -3.47 -16.24
CA ARG A 23 -3.10 -3.24 -15.62
C ARG A 23 -2.52 -1.88 -15.99
N VAL A 24 -2.00 -1.20 -14.97
CA VAL A 24 -1.27 0.05 -15.09
C VAL A 24 -0.01 -0.08 -14.23
N GLN A 25 1.16 -0.17 -14.85
CA GLN A 25 2.44 -0.31 -14.17
C GLN A 25 3.26 0.96 -14.34
N HIS A 26 3.56 1.62 -13.23
CA HIS A 26 4.50 2.75 -13.22
C HIS A 26 5.93 2.24 -13.05
N ALA A 27 6.90 3.14 -13.15
CA ALA A 27 8.32 2.83 -13.01
C ALA A 27 8.61 2.01 -11.73
N LEU A 28 9.34 0.90 -11.91
CA LEU A 28 9.93 0.15 -10.80
C LEU A 28 11.44 0.33 -10.84
N ARG A 29 12.02 0.66 -9.69
CA ARG A 29 13.47 0.80 -9.57
C ARG A 29 14.05 -0.52 -9.10
N ALA A 30 14.86 -1.15 -9.95
CA ALA A 30 15.50 -2.42 -9.63
C ALA A 30 16.95 -2.23 -9.19
N PHE A 31 17.18 -2.14 -7.88
CA PHE A 31 18.53 -2.03 -7.31
C PHE A 31 19.00 -3.34 -6.66
N THR A 32 18.06 -4.18 -6.24
CA THR A 32 18.33 -5.47 -5.59
C THR A 32 17.85 -6.65 -6.46
N PRO A 33 18.35 -7.87 -6.21
CA PRO A 33 17.82 -9.07 -6.87
C PRO A 33 16.32 -9.29 -6.63
N ARG A 34 15.80 -8.84 -5.48
CA ARG A 34 14.36 -8.90 -5.18
C ARG A 34 13.58 -7.99 -6.12
N ASP A 35 14.07 -6.79 -6.37
CA ASP A 35 13.41 -5.82 -7.26
C ASP A 35 13.46 -6.29 -8.71
N GLN A 36 14.57 -6.90 -9.15
CA GLN A 36 14.67 -7.49 -10.49
C GLN A 36 13.62 -8.59 -10.71
N LYS A 37 13.39 -9.44 -9.69
CA LYS A 37 12.31 -10.43 -9.73
C LYS A 37 10.93 -9.77 -9.80
N ALA A 38 10.72 -8.68 -9.05
CA ALA A 38 9.47 -7.93 -9.10
C ALA A 38 9.22 -7.30 -10.48
N VAL A 39 10.25 -6.74 -11.12
CA VAL A 39 10.19 -6.22 -12.50
C VAL A 39 9.85 -7.33 -13.49
N ALA A 40 10.55 -8.47 -13.41
CA ALA A 40 10.31 -9.61 -14.30
C ALA A 40 8.88 -10.16 -14.14
N ALA A 41 8.42 -10.32 -12.90
CA ALA A 41 7.06 -10.76 -12.60
C ALA A 41 6.03 -9.79 -13.18
N ALA A 42 6.19 -8.48 -12.92
CA ALA A 42 5.28 -7.46 -13.46
C ALA A 42 5.24 -7.48 -15.01
N ALA A 43 6.40 -7.57 -15.66
CA ALA A 43 6.50 -7.64 -17.12
C ALA A 43 5.76 -8.83 -17.73
N GLN A 44 5.86 -10.01 -17.11
CA GLN A 44 5.22 -11.24 -17.56
C GLN A 44 3.70 -11.23 -17.42
N THR A 45 3.16 -10.32 -16.62
CA THR A 45 1.70 -10.17 -16.51
C THR A 45 1.11 -9.48 -17.75
N PHE A 46 1.88 -8.72 -18.53
CA PHE A 46 1.33 -8.00 -19.66
C PHE A 46 1.12 -8.89 -20.89
N ARG A 47 0.12 -8.57 -21.71
CA ARG A 47 0.04 -9.12 -23.06
C ARG A 47 1.27 -8.64 -23.85
N PRO A 48 2.08 -9.53 -24.43
CA PRO A 48 3.31 -9.15 -25.13
C PRO A 48 3.05 -8.20 -26.30
N ASN A 49 3.96 -7.25 -26.48
CA ASN A 49 4.00 -6.35 -27.64
C ASN A 49 5.34 -6.55 -28.38
N PRO A 50 5.35 -7.02 -29.64
CA PRO A 50 6.59 -7.25 -30.39
C PRO A 50 7.46 -5.98 -30.58
N GLY A 51 6.85 -4.80 -30.53
CA GLY A 51 7.56 -3.52 -30.65
C GLY A 51 8.13 -2.99 -29.33
N LEU A 52 7.88 -3.67 -28.20
CA LEU A 52 8.21 -3.16 -26.87
C LEU A 52 8.71 -4.27 -25.93
N ASP A 53 9.93 -4.10 -25.42
CA ASP A 53 10.42 -4.91 -24.31
C ASP A 53 9.85 -4.39 -22.99
N THR A 54 8.80 -5.04 -22.51
CA THR A 54 8.11 -4.66 -21.27
C THR A 54 9.05 -4.60 -20.07
N ALA A 55 9.93 -5.59 -19.90
CA ALA A 55 10.81 -5.67 -18.72
C ALA A 55 11.83 -4.52 -18.71
N LYS A 56 12.42 -4.25 -19.88
CA LYS A 56 13.33 -3.12 -20.07
C LYS A 56 12.60 -1.79 -19.83
N VAL A 57 11.45 -1.59 -20.47
CA VAL A 57 10.70 -0.33 -20.38
C VAL A 57 10.28 -0.03 -18.95
N ILE A 58 9.83 -1.02 -18.15
CA ILE A 58 9.48 -0.81 -16.73
C ILE A 58 10.57 -0.05 -15.96
N THR A 59 11.85 -0.36 -16.24
CA THR A 59 12.98 0.28 -15.54
C THR A 59 13.34 1.66 -16.08
N GLU A 60 13.00 1.93 -17.34
CA GLU A 60 13.30 3.18 -18.05
C GLU A 60 12.19 4.22 -17.93
N LEU A 61 11.00 3.85 -17.44
CA LEU A 61 9.88 4.75 -17.25
C LEU A 61 10.27 5.95 -16.38
N GLY A 62 9.95 7.14 -16.89
CA GLY A 62 10.07 8.41 -16.20
C GLY A 62 8.82 8.76 -15.39
N LYS A 63 8.85 9.95 -14.78
CA LYS A 63 7.72 10.48 -14.02
C LYS A 63 6.55 10.76 -14.97
N GLY A 64 5.37 10.24 -14.63
CA GLY A 64 4.16 10.39 -15.43
C GLY A 64 4.06 9.41 -16.59
N GLU A 65 5.02 8.50 -16.75
CA GLU A 65 4.93 7.41 -17.72
C GLU A 65 4.46 6.12 -17.06
N ALA A 66 3.74 5.31 -17.82
CA ALA A 66 3.30 4.00 -17.38
C ALA A 66 3.21 3.01 -18.55
N LEU A 67 3.26 1.73 -18.24
CA LEU A 67 2.81 0.66 -19.13
C LEU A 67 1.36 0.35 -18.83
N VAL A 68 0.54 0.29 -19.88
CA VAL A 68 -0.91 0.12 -19.75
C VAL A 68 -1.40 -1.00 -20.65
N SER A 69 -2.28 -1.83 -20.11
CA SER A 69 -3.05 -2.84 -20.84
C SER A 69 -4.43 -2.92 -20.21
N PHE A 70 -5.46 -2.59 -21.00
CA PHE A 70 -6.86 -2.64 -20.58
C PHE A 70 -7.60 -3.71 -21.39
N LEU A 71 -8.66 -4.26 -20.81
CA LEU A 71 -9.55 -5.19 -21.49
C LEU A 71 -10.27 -4.50 -22.66
N GLU A 72 -10.27 -5.16 -23.80
CA GLU A 72 -11.05 -4.79 -24.99
C GLU A 72 -12.50 -5.31 -24.86
N GLY A 73 -13.37 -4.95 -25.81
CA GLY A 73 -14.80 -5.30 -25.77
C GLY A 73 -15.11 -6.81 -25.75
N ASN A 74 -14.14 -7.65 -26.09
CA ASN A 74 -14.23 -9.12 -26.03
C ASN A 74 -13.64 -9.70 -24.72
N GLY A 75 -13.22 -8.86 -23.77
CA GLY A 75 -12.61 -9.29 -22.52
C GLY A 75 -11.16 -9.78 -22.65
N VAL A 76 -10.50 -9.55 -23.79
CA VAL A 76 -9.07 -9.83 -23.96
C VAL A 76 -8.27 -8.56 -23.63
N PRO A 77 -7.18 -8.63 -22.85
CA PRO A 77 -6.31 -7.48 -22.64
C PRO A 77 -5.70 -6.99 -23.96
N ALA A 78 -5.72 -5.68 -24.19
CA ALA A 78 -4.99 -5.04 -25.28
C ALA A 78 -3.48 -5.28 -25.14
N MET A 79 -2.72 -5.16 -26.24
CA MET A 79 -1.26 -5.16 -26.17
C MET A 79 -0.77 -4.07 -25.21
N VAL A 80 0.29 -4.36 -24.47
CA VAL A 80 0.87 -3.37 -23.57
C VAL A 80 1.49 -2.23 -24.36
N GLU A 81 1.21 -1.00 -23.94
CA GLU A 81 1.74 0.21 -24.54
C GLU A 81 2.38 1.11 -23.47
N ARG A 82 3.42 1.85 -23.86
CA ARG A 82 3.99 2.92 -23.05
C ARG A 82 3.18 4.19 -23.27
N VAL A 83 2.64 4.75 -22.20
CA VAL A 83 1.75 5.91 -22.26
C VAL A 83 2.15 7.00 -21.26
N MET A 84 1.73 8.23 -21.55
CA MET A 84 1.77 9.35 -20.62
C MET A 84 0.46 9.42 -19.83
N ILE A 85 0.56 9.43 -18.50
CA ILE A 85 -0.57 9.59 -17.60
C ILE A 85 -0.90 11.08 -17.48
N ARG A 86 -2.15 11.42 -17.78
CA ARG A 86 -2.66 12.77 -17.59
C ARG A 86 -2.50 13.17 -16.11
N PRO A 87 -1.90 14.33 -15.81
CA PRO A 87 -1.77 14.77 -14.43
C PRO A 87 -3.16 15.03 -13.82
N PRO A 88 -3.31 14.76 -12.51
CA PRO A 88 -4.56 15.03 -11.80
C PRO A 88 -4.86 16.53 -11.80
N THR A 89 -6.13 16.88 -11.98
CA THR A 89 -6.61 18.27 -11.91
C THR A 89 -6.94 18.70 -10.47
N ALA A 90 -6.89 17.75 -9.52
CA ALA A 90 -7.14 18.00 -8.12
C ALA A 90 -5.87 18.52 -7.41
N ARG A 91 -6.06 19.19 -6.27
CA ARG A 91 -4.96 19.52 -5.37
C ARG A 91 -4.38 18.23 -4.80
N ILE A 92 -3.15 17.92 -5.20
CA ILE A 92 -2.34 16.84 -4.61
C ILE A 92 -1.39 17.45 -3.59
N GLY A 93 -1.51 17.00 -2.35
CA GLY A 93 -0.69 17.44 -1.23
C GLY A 93 -1.46 17.32 0.09
N PRO A 94 -0.75 17.41 1.23
CA PRO A 94 -1.43 17.45 2.51
C PRO A 94 -2.39 18.64 2.58
N ILE A 95 -3.52 18.44 3.25
CA ILE A 95 -4.37 19.53 3.69
C ILE A 95 -3.58 20.41 4.67
N THR A 96 -3.85 21.71 4.67
CA THR A 96 -3.24 22.62 5.64
C THR A 96 -3.69 22.27 7.06
N PRO A 97 -2.94 22.66 8.10
CA PRO A 97 -3.38 22.49 9.48
C PRO A 97 -4.77 23.10 9.75
N ASP A 98 -5.06 24.25 9.15
CA ASP A 98 -6.35 24.95 9.30
C ASP A 98 -7.50 24.20 8.62
N GLU A 99 -7.30 23.73 7.39
CA GLU A 99 -8.27 22.88 6.69
C GLU A 99 -8.54 21.58 7.47
N ARG A 100 -7.48 20.96 8.01
CA ARG A 100 -7.59 19.77 8.85
C ARG A 100 -8.42 20.04 10.09
N LYS A 101 -8.14 21.15 10.80
CA LYS A 101 -8.87 21.55 11.99
C LYS A 101 -10.35 21.76 11.69
N ALA A 102 -10.68 22.50 10.64
CA ALA A 102 -12.06 22.75 10.23
C ALA A 102 -12.83 21.47 9.89
N ILE A 103 -12.18 20.49 9.22
CA ILE A 103 -12.79 19.19 8.91
C ILE A 103 -13.05 18.39 10.19
N MET A 104 -12.07 18.34 11.10
CA MET A 104 -12.23 17.64 12.39
C MET A 104 -13.32 18.30 13.24
N ASP A 105 -13.40 19.64 13.24
CA ASP A 105 -14.39 20.40 13.99
C ASP A 105 -15.83 20.19 13.51
N ASN A 106 -16.01 19.82 12.24
CA ASN A 106 -17.30 19.52 11.61
C ASN A 106 -17.61 18.01 11.57
N SER A 107 -16.74 17.17 12.11
CA SER A 107 -16.90 15.71 12.07
C SER A 107 -18.05 15.26 12.96
N PRO A 108 -18.93 14.34 12.50
CA PRO A 108 -20.02 13.79 13.31
C PRO A 108 -19.52 12.94 14.50
N VAL A 109 -18.24 12.60 14.54
CA VAL A 109 -17.60 11.87 15.64
C VAL A 109 -16.65 12.74 16.47
N LYS A 110 -16.70 14.07 16.31
CA LYS A 110 -15.93 15.01 17.13
C LYS A 110 -16.18 14.74 18.62
N GLY A 111 -15.12 14.79 19.43
CA GLY A 111 -15.17 14.53 20.86
C GLY A 111 -15.22 13.04 21.24
N LYS A 112 -15.62 12.14 20.33
CA LYS A 112 -15.71 10.70 20.64
C LYS A 112 -14.35 10.00 20.67
N TYR A 113 -13.42 10.42 19.82
CA TYR A 113 -12.10 9.81 19.66
C TYR A 113 -10.95 10.79 19.93
N ASP A 114 -11.25 11.98 20.45
CA ASP A 114 -10.27 13.06 20.63
C ASP A 114 -9.36 12.81 21.83
N THR A 115 -9.85 12.06 22.82
CA THR A 115 -9.08 11.68 24.00
C THR A 115 -8.38 10.36 23.74
N THR A 116 -7.05 10.39 23.68
CA THR A 116 -6.24 9.18 23.69
C THR A 116 -6.44 8.48 25.03
N ILE A 117 -6.98 7.27 24.98
CA ILE A 117 -7.09 6.40 26.15
C ILE A 117 -5.81 5.58 26.20
N ASP A 118 -4.95 5.91 27.16
CA ASP A 118 -3.83 5.05 27.53
C ASP A 118 -4.34 4.06 28.57
N SER A 119 -4.78 2.90 28.09
CA SER A 119 -5.29 1.82 28.94
C SER A 119 -4.13 0.96 29.42
N ASP A 120 -4.06 0.72 30.73
CA ASP A 120 -3.15 -0.26 31.34
C ASP A 120 -3.25 -1.58 30.54
N SER A 121 -2.14 -1.97 29.92
CA SER A 121 -2.09 -3.20 29.16
C SER A 121 -2.18 -4.42 30.08
N ALA A 122 -2.71 -5.54 29.58
CA ALA A 122 -2.71 -6.80 30.32
C ALA A 122 -1.30 -7.19 30.79
N TYR A 123 -0.26 -6.81 30.04
CA TYR A 123 1.14 -7.01 30.41
C TYR A 123 1.56 -6.19 31.64
N GLU A 124 1.18 -4.92 31.71
CA GLU A 124 1.45 -4.04 32.85
C GLU A 124 0.69 -4.47 34.10
N GLU A 125 -0.57 -4.89 33.96
CA GLU A 125 -1.31 -5.49 35.08
C GLU A 125 -0.64 -6.77 35.60
N LEU A 126 -0.18 -7.64 34.70
CA LEU A 126 0.51 -8.87 35.08
C LEU A 126 1.85 -8.59 35.77
N GLN A 127 2.64 -7.63 35.28
CA GLN A 127 3.86 -7.19 35.97
C GLN A 127 3.58 -6.61 37.35
N LYS A 128 2.55 -5.76 37.50
CA LYS A 128 2.14 -5.20 38.80
C LYS A 128 1.76 -6.32 39.78
N ARG A 129 1.08 -7.39 39.33
CA ARG A 129 0.76 -8.55 40.18
C ARG A 129 2.00 -9.33 40.60
N VAL A 130 2.95 -9.57 39.68
CA VAL A 130 4.22 -10.28 39.97
C VAL A 130 5.10 -9.46 40.93
N ALA A 131 5.20 -8.15 40.73
CA ALA A 131 5.93 -7.25 41.62
C ALA A 131 5.26 -7.12 43.00
N GLY A 132 3.93 -7.07 43.05
CA GLY A 132 3.15 -7.01 44.30
C GLY A 132 3.19 -8.30 45.12
N THR A 133 3.31 -9.47 44.47
CA THR A 133 3.47 -10.77 45.15
C THR A 133 4.89 -10.99 45.69
N ALA A 134 5.90 -10.34 45.12
CA ALA A 134 7.27 -10.38 45.64
C ALA A 134 7.45 -9.63 46.98
N ALA A 135 6.59 -8.65 47.28
CA ALA A 135 6.63 -7.88 48.53
C ALA A 135 5.92 -8.57 49.72
N GLY A 136 5.09 -9.59 49.47
CA GLY A 136 4.30 -10.28 50.51
C GLY A 136 4.92 -11.54 51.12
N ALA A 137 6.05 -12.03 50.57
CA ALA A 137 6.64 -13.31 50.98
C ALA A 137 7.78 -13.19 52.02
N ALA A 138 8.05 -12.00 52.57
CA ALA A 138 9.14 -11.75 53.52
C ALA A 138 8.68 -11.52 54.98
N GLY A 139 7.49 -11.99 55.36
CA GLY A 139 6.93 -11.67 56.69
C GLY A 139 5.92 -12.66 57.25
N SER A 140 6.28 -13.95 57.36
CA SER A 140 5.69 -14.84 58.37
C SER A 140 6.52 -16.12 58.52
N GLY A 141 7.40 -16.15 59.50
CA GLY A 141 8.19 -17.32 59.88
C GLY A 141 8.91 -17.05 61.19
N GLY A 142 8.13 -16.94 62.28
CA GLY A 142 8.60 -17.08 63.65
C GLY A 142 8.39 -18.50 64.13
#